data_AF-A0A835C6S3-F1
#
_entry.id   AF-A0A835C6S3-F1
#
_cell.length_a   1.000
_cell.length_b   1.000
_cell.length_c   1.000
_cell.angle_alpha   90.00
_cell.angle_beta   90.00
_cell.angle_gamma   90.00
#
_symmetry.space_group_name_H-M   'P 1'
#
loop_
_entity.id
_entity.type
_entity.pdbx_description
1 polymer ?
#
loop_
_entity_poly.entity_id
_entity_poly.type
_entity_poly.pdbx_seq_one_letter_code
_entity_poly.pdbx_strand_id
1 'polypeptide(L)'
;MASGLLVLLLLVNSGLAPAVLGSEDCWVDDRVDDVVCTKTDRCRRSCVGHGFEDGRCQWGFPDLLPYCQCRRSDCHTKATGASD
;
A
#
# COMPACT_ATOMS: atom_id res chain seq x y z
N MET A 1 -25.65 -3.17 27.84
CA MET A 1 -24.67 -2.50 26.96
C MET A 1 -23.65 -3.53 26.50
N ALA A 2 -24.00 -4.36 25.51
CA ALA A 2 -23.14 -5.46 25.04
C ALA A 2 -23.02 -5.50 23.50
N SER A 3 -23.76 -4.64 22.80
CA SER A 3 -23.88 -4.67 21.34
C SER A 3 -22.69 -4.08 20.60
N GLY A 4 -21.90 -3.19 21.23
CA GLY A 4 -20.74 -2.56 20.59
C GLY A 4 -19.54 -3.49 20.46
N LEU A 5 -19.34 -4.40 21.42
CA LEU A 5 -18.23 -5.36 21.42
C LEU A 5 -18.34 -6.37 20.27
N LEU A 6 -19.56 -6.79 19.93
CA LEU A 6 -19.79 -7.72 18.81
C LEU A 6 -19.44 -7.10 17.45
N VAL A 7 -19.71 -5.81 17.28
CA VAL A 7 -19.36 -5.08 16.05
C VAL A 7 -17.84 -4.97 15.90
N LEU A 8 -17.11 -4.70 16.98
CA LEU A 8 -15.65 -4.64 16.98
C LEU A 8 -15.02 -6.01 16.64
N LEU A 9 -15.55 -7.10 17.19
CA LEU A 9 -15.06 -8.45 16.90
C LEU A 9 -15.31 -8.87 15.44
N LEU A 10 -16.45 -8.48 14.87
CA LEU A 10 -16.77 -8.74 13.46
C LEU A 10 -15.82 -8.00 12.51
N LEU A 11 -15.45 -6.75 12.83
CA LEU A 11 -14.52 -5.97 12.02
C LEU A 11 -13.11 -6.59 11.99
N VAL A 12 -12.63 -7.11 13.13
CA VAL A 12 -11.32 -7.78 13.21
C VAL A 12 -11.31 -9.11 12.45
N ASN A 13 -12.42 -9.86 12.45
CA ASN A 13 -12.50 -11.16 11.77
C ASN A 13 -12.76 -11.05 10.25
N SER A 14 -13.23 -9.89 9.76
CA SER A 14 -13.59 -9.70 8.34
C SER A 14 -12.40 -9.42 7.43
N GLY A 15 -11.16 -9.45 7.94
CA GLY A 15 -9.97 -9.16 7.13
C GLY A 15 -9.93 -7.73 6.58
N LEU A 16 -10.81 -6.84 7.08
CA LEU A 16 -10.73 -5.41 6.85
C LEU A 16 -9.59 -4.88 7.73
N ALA A 17 -8.37 -5.27 7.35
CA ALA A 17 -7.18 -4.70 7.95
C ALA A 17 -7.32 -3.18 7.84
N PRO A 18 -7.14 -2.42 8.95
CA PRO A 18 -7.01 -0.98 8.83
C PRO A 18 -5.90 -0.75 7.81
N ALA A 19 -6.20 0.02 6.75
CA ALA A 19 -5.19 0.49 5.84
C ALA A 19 -4.12 1.15 6.72
N VAL A 20 -3.00 0.46 6.88
CA VAL A 20 -1.88 0.92 7.68
C VAL A 20 -1.43 2.21 7.01
N LEU A 21 -1.79 3.35 7.61
CA LEU A 21 -1.23 4.68 7.36
C LEU A 21 0.25 4.67 7.76
N GLY A 22 1.03 3.85 7.07
CA GLY A 22 2.45 3.68 7.30
C GLY A 22 3.14 3.69 5.95
N SER A 23 3.93 4.74 5.71
CA SER A 23 4.86 4.90 4.59
C SER A 23 4.30 5.54 3.30
N GLU A 24 3.35 6.47 3.37
CA GLU A 24 2.94 7.26 2.19
C GLU A 24 4.07 8.16 1.62
N ASP A 25 5.09 8.51 2.41
CA ASP A 25 6.19 9.36 1.94
C ASP A 25 7.12 8.70 0.90
N CYS A 26 7.08 7.36 0.83
CA CYS A 26 8.04 6.56 0.05
C CYS A 26 7.48 5.97 -1.22
N TRP A 27 6.16 5.76 -1.25
CA TRP A 27 5.47 5.17 -2.37
C TRP A 27 4.79 6.30 -3.15
N VAL A 28 5.18 6.45 -4.42
CA VAL A 28 4.55 7.40 -5.33
C VAL A 28 3.64 6.66 -6.28
N ASP A 29 2.49 7.24 -6.56
CA ASP A 29 1.56 6.70 -7.54
C ASP A 29 2.15 6.87 -8.94
N ASP A 30 2.35 5.76 -9.64
CA ASP A 30 2.71 5.76 -11.05
C ASP A 30 1.51 5.27 -11.86
N ARG A 31 0.77 6.22 -12.43
CA ARG A 31 -0.39 5.96 -13.29
C ARG A 31 -0.04 6.01 -14.79
N VAL A 32 1.24 6.14 -15.15
CA VAL A 32 1.66 6.51 -16.50
C VAL A 32 1.54 5.33 -17.47
N ASP A 33 1.98 4.14 -17.07
CA ASP A 33 2.09 2.99 -17.99
C ASP A 33 0.93 1.99 -17.90
N ASP A 34 0.25 1.91 -16.76
CA ASP A 34 -0.81 0.93 -16.52
C ASP A 34 -2.00 1.57 -15.81
N VAL A 35 -3.06 1.85 -16.58
CA VAL A 35 -4.35 2.35 -16.07
C VAL A 35 -4.98 1.39 -15.05
N VAL A 36 -4.69 0.09 -15.19
CA VAL A 36 -5.15 -0.96 -14.26
C VAL A 36 -3.99 -1.90 -13.92
N CYS A 37 -3.55 -1.84 -12.67
CA CYS A 37 -2.46 -2.68 -12.18
C CYS A 37 -2.95 -4.10 -11.87
N THR A 38 -2.86 -5.00 -12.87
CA THR A 38 -3.26 -6.41 -12.71
C THR A 38 -2.11 -7.35 -12.33
N LYS A 39 -0.86 -6.93 -12.55
CA LYS A 39 0.33 -7.75 -12.34
C LYS A 39 1.44 -6.93 -11.67
N THR A 40 1.69 -7.22 -10.40
CA THR A 40 2.74 -6.56 -9.60
C THR A 40 4.12 -6.63 -10.26
N ASP A 41 4.50 -7.77 -10.87
CA ASP A 41 5.82 -7.91 -11.54
C ASP A 41 5.97 -7.02 -12.78
N ARG A 42 4.87 -6.65 -13.44
CA ARG A 42 4.93 -5.70 -14.56
C ARG A 42 5.12 -4.28 -14.04
N CYS A 43 4.33 -3.89 -13.06
CA CYS A 43 4.46 -2.60 -12.35
C CYS A 43 5.88 -2.41 -11.80
N ARG A 44 6.41 -3.41 -11.07
CA ARG A 44 7.80 -3.39 -10.56
C ARG A 44 8.83 -3.15 -11.66
N ARG A 45 8.72 -3.83 -12.80
CA ARG A 45 9.67 -3.65 -13.91
C ARG A 45 9.60 -2.26 -14.53
N SER A 46 8.40 -1.66 -14.67
CA SER A 46 8.26 -0.24 -15.08
C SER A 46 8.92 0.69 -14.08
N CYS A 47 8.57 0.57 -12.80
CA CYS A 47 9.15 1.38 -11.73
C CYS A 47 10.68 1.33 -11.73
N VAL A 48 11.26 0.13 -11.82
CA VAL A 48 12.73 -0.03 -11.90
C VAL A 48 13.30 0.59 -13.18
N GLY A 49 12.61 0.46 -14.32
CA GLY A 49 12.98 1.15 -15.56
C GLY A 49 12.97 2.68 -15.44
N HIS A 50 12.13 3.23 -14.56
CA HIS A 50 12.05 4.66 -14.24
C HIS A 50 12.99 5.11 -13.10
N GLY A 51 13.83 4.21 -12.56
CA GLY A 51 14.81 4.53 -11.52
C GLY A 51 14.29 4.39 -10.08
N PHE A 52 13.12 3.78 -9.88
CA PHE A 52 12.63 3.40 -8.56
C PHE A 52 13.20 2.05 -8.11
N GLU A 53 13.15 1.75 -6.81
CA GLU A 53 13.67 0.48 -6.28
C GLU A 53 12.69 -0.68 -6.43
N ASP A 54 11.40 -0.39 -6.32
CA ASP A 54 10.35 -1.40 -6.30
C ASP A 54 9.05 -0.82 -6.87
N GLY A 55 8.10 -1.71 -7.19
CA GLY A 55 6.76 -1.35 -7.58
C GLY A 55 5.73 -2.36 -7.07
N ARG A 56 4.55 -1.88 -6.69
CA ARG A 56 3.43 -2.72 -6.25
C ARG A 56 2.09 -2.26 -6.80
N CYS A 57 1.18 -3.20 -7.02
CA CYS A 57 -0.23 -2.85 -7.24
C CYS A 57 -0.88 -2.55 -5.89
N GLN A 58 -1.46 -1.36 -5.76
CA GLN A 58 -2.15 -0.91 -4.56
C GLN A 58 -3.64 -0.73 -4.84
N TRP A 59 -4.45 -1.00 -3.81
CA TRP A 59 -5.88 -0.67 -3.78
C TRP A 59 -6.09 0.46 -2.78
N GLY A 60 -6.90 1.43 -3.14
CA GLY A 60 -7.27 2.56 -2.27
C GLY A 60 -8.66 3.03 -2.59
N PHE A 61 -9.46 3.32 -1.57
CA PHE A 61 -10.76 3.97 -1.76
C PHE A 61 -10.53 5.46 -2.08
N PRO A 62 -11.22 6.07 -3.07
CA PRO A 62 -12.38 5.58 -3.83
C PRO A 62 -12.06 4.91 -5.17
N ASP A 63 -10.79 4.66 -5.49
CA ASP A 63 -10.38 4.07 -6.77
C ASP A 63 -10.88 2.61 -6.88
N LEU A 64 -11.78 2.36 -7.82
CA LEU A 64 -12.39 1.04 -8.06
C LEU A 64 -11.44 0.05 -8.76
N LEU A 65 -10.28 0.53 -9.21
CA LEU A 65 -9.29 -0.24 -9.95
C LEU A 65 -7.93 -0.11 -9.26
N PRO A 66 -7.14 -1.20 -9.22
CA PRO A 66 -5.81 -1.16 -8.64
C PRO A 66 -4.90 -0.30 -9.51
N TYR A 67 -4.00 0.44 -8.87
CA TYR A 67 -3.03 1.29 -9.55
C TYR A 67 -1.61 0.91 -9.12
N CYS A 68 -0.62 1.28 -9.94
CA CYS A 68 0.78 0.98 -9.65
C CYS A 68 1.36 2.07 -8.71
N GLN A 69 2.10 1.64 -7.70
CA GLN A 69 2.89 2.51 -6.84
C GLN A 69 4.36 2.12 -6.95
N CYS A 70 5.23 3.10 -7.15
CA CYS A 70 6.67 2.92 -7.18
C CYS A 70 7.32 3.38 -5.87
N ARG A 71 8.35 2.66 -5.40
CA ARG A 71 9.08 3.02 -4.18
C ARG A 71 10.36 3.77 -4.51
N ARG A 72 10.53 4.95 -3.91
CA ARG A 72 11.78 5.72 -4.02
C ARG A 72 12.95 4.98 -3.37
N SER A 73 14.15 5.19 -3.91
CA SER A 73 15.41 4.63 -3.40
C SER A 73 15.85 5.19 -2.06
N ASP A 74 15.56 6.45 -1.81
CA ASP A 74 16.06 7.16 -0.62
C ASP A 74 15.25 6.83 0.65
N CYS A 75 14.39 5.83 0.55
CA CYS A 75 13.54 5.33 1.62
C CYS A 75 14.30 4.34 2.49
N HIS A 76 15.31 4.83 3.20
CA HIS A 76 15.93 4.07 4.27
C HIS A 76 14.92 3.86 5.40
N THR A 77 14.63 2.60 5.67
CA THR A 77 13.82 2.11 6.79
C THR A 77 14.20 2.80 8.10
N LYS A 78 13.36 3.70 8.60
CA LYS A 78 13.20 3.85 10.06
C LYS A 78 12.48 2.60 10.59
N ALA A 79 13.18 1.48 10.56
CA ALA A 79 12.77 0.24 11.22
C ALA A 79 13.79 -0.04 12.32
N THR A 80 13.80 0.76 13.39
CA THR A 80 14.31 0.31 14.70
C THR A 80 13.60 1.12 15.77
N GLY A 81 12.81 0.42 16.60
CA GLY A 81 12.10 1.02 17.72
C GLY A 81 13.04 1.55 18.80
N ALA A 82 12.55 2.56 19.51
CA ALA A 82 12.97 2.90 20.86
C ALA A 82 11.75 3.53 21.55
N SER A 83 11.00 2.71 22.27
CA SER A 83 10.16 3.16 23.38
C SER A 83 10.91 2.71 24.62
N ASP A 84 11.54 3.67 25.31
CA ASP A 84 11.87 3.54 26.74
C ASP A 84 10.64 3.92 27.57
#